data_AF-A0A9D3Y081-F1
#
_entry.id   AF-A0A9D3Y081-F1
#
_cell.length_a   1.000
_cell.length_b   1.000
_cell.length_c   1.000
_cell.angle_alpha   90.00
_cell.angle_beta   90.00
_cell.angle_gamma   90.00
#
_symmetry.space_group_name_H-M   'P 1'
#
loop_
_entity.id
_entity.type
_entity.pdbx_description
1 polymer ?
#
loop_
_entity_poly.entity_id
_entity_poly.type
_entity_poly.pdbx_seq_one_letter_code
_entity_poly.pdbx_strand_id
1 'polypeptide(L)'
;MSITKVVIIILLEKVVIIILLQNVVIIILLQNVFIIILLQNVVFILLLENVVIIILLQNFVIIILLQKVVIIILLQNVVIIILLQNIVIVILLQKVVIIILLQKVVIIILLQNVVIIILLQNIVIIILLHNVVIIILLQNI
;
A
#
# COMPACT_ATOMS: atom_id res chain seq x y z
N MET A 1 -3.38 2.51 30.96
CA MET A 1 -2.17 2.81 30.15
C MET A 1 -2.51 3.97 29.24
N SER A 2 -1.92 5.14 29.47
CA SER A 2 -2.15 6.31 28.62
C SER A 2 -1.46 6.07 27.27
N ILE A 3 -2.25 5.87 26.21
CA ILE A 3 -1.72 5.89 24.85
C ILE A 3 -1.52 7.37 24.53
N THR A 4 -0.32 7.89 24.75
CA THR A 4 0.11 9.12 24.10
C THR A 4 0.05 8.87 22.60
N LYS A 5 -1.00 9.38 21.94
CA LYS A 5 -1.10 9.35 20.48
C LYS A 5 0.00 10.26 19.92
N VAL A 6 1.10 9.65 19.48
CA VAL A 6 2.15 10.38 18.79
C VAL A 6 1.75 10.50 17.32
N VAL A 7 1.68 11.73 16.84
CA VAL A 7 1.50 12.05 15.42
C VAL A 7 2.84 12.44 14.84
N ILE A 8 3.23 11.80 13.74
CA ILE A 8 4.49 12.05 13.04
C ILE A 8 4.18 12.55 11.63
N ILE A 9 4.79 13.67 11.24
CA ILE A 9 4.75 14.21 9.88
C ILE A 9 6.17 14.25 9.33
N ILE A 10 6.39 13.65 8.15
CA ILE A 10 7.70 13.56 7.51
C ILE A 10 7.61 14.06 6.07
N LEU A 11 8.52 14.96 5.70
CA LEU A 11 8.73 15.43 4.33
C LEU A 11 10.20 15.21 3.97
N LEU A 12 10.46 14.41 2.94
CA LEU A 12 11.84 14.14 2.49
C LEU A 12 11.94 14.10 0.97
N GLU A 13 13.09 14.57 0.48
CA GLU A 13 13.43 14.58 -0.94
C GLU A 13 14.83 14.01 -1.14
N LYS A 14 15.03 13.16 -2.15
CA LYS A 14 16.36 12.66 -2.58
C LYS A 14 17.16 11.97 -1.46
N VAL A 15 16.58 11.00 -0.80
CA VAL A 15 17.19 10.28 0.34
C VAL A 15 16.96 8.77 0.28
N VAL A 16 17.76 8.06 1.08
CA VAL A 16 17.57 6.64 1.42
C VAL A 16 17.21 6.56 2.90
N ILE A 17 16.11 5.88 3.24
CA ILE A 17 15.59 5.87 4.61
C ILE A 17 15.16 4.46 5.04
N ILE A 18 15.37 4.14 6.31
CA ILE A 18 14.77 3.01 7.01
C ILE A 18 13.94 3.55 8.18
N ILE A 19 12.67 3.15 8.28
CA ILE A 19 11.75 3.61 9.33
C ILE A 19 11.21 2.42 10.11
N LEU A 20 11.27 2.50 11.45
CA LEU A 20 10.65 1.55 12.39
C LEU A 20 9.78 2.31 13.39
N LEU A 21 8.48 2.03 13.41
CA LEU A 21 7.55 2.69 14.35
C LEU A 21 6.50 1.73 14.90
N GLN A 22 6.01 2.02 16.11
CA GLN A 22 4.97 1.25 16.80
C GLN A 22 3.95 2.19 17.45
N ASN A 23 2.66 1.88 17.34
CA ASN A 23 1.57 2.60 18.04
C ASN A 23 1.51 4.13 17.75
N VAL A 24 1.57 4.53 16.48
CA VAL A 24 1.59 5.93 16.04
C VAL A 24 0.53 6.24 14.99
N VAL A 25 0.34 7.53 14.71
CA VAL A 25 -0.34 8.03 13.50
C VAL A 25 0.69 8.75 12.64
N ILE A 26 0.75 8.45 11.35
CA ILE A 26 1.81 8.96 10.47
C ILE A 26 1.24 9.58 9.19
N ILE A 27 1.81 10.71 8.78
CA ILE A 27 1.65 11.28 7.44
C ILE A 27 3.05 11.48 6.84
N ILE A 28 3.28 10.91 5.66
CA ILE A 28 4.58 10.99 4.98
C ILE A 28 4.37 11.47 3.53
N LEU A 29 5.15 12.48 3.13
CA LEU A 29 5.29 12.96 1.76
C LEU A 29 6.74 12.77 1.29
N LEU A 30 6.94 12.10 0.15
CA LEU A 30 8.28 11.79 -0.33
C LEU A 30 8.41 11.94 -1.85
N GLN A 31 9.58 12.41 -2.28
CA GLN A 31 9.92 12.54 -3.69
C GLN A 31 11.34 12.02 -3.98
N ASN A 32 11.48 11.17 -5.00
CA ASN A 32 12.76 10.65 -5.47
C ASN A 32 13.56 9.91 -4.37
N VAL A 33 12.98 8.90 -3.73
CA VAL A 33 13.60 8.20 -2.58
C VAL A 33 13.69 6.68 -2.74
N PHE A 34 14.52 6.03 -1.91
CA PHE A 34 14.47 4.59 -1.68
C PHE A 34 14.16 4.32 -0.21
N ILE A 35 13.20 3.45 0.07
CA ILE A 35 12.67 3.27 1.43
C ILE A 35 12.38 1.84 1.81
N ILE A 36 12.70 1.52 3.07
CA ILE A 36 12.21 0.33 3.77
C ILE A 36 11.45 0.78 5.02
N ILE A 37 10.21 0.31 5.17
CA ILE A 37 9.34 0.64 6.31
C ILE A 37 8.89 -0.65 7.01
N LEU A 38 9.04 -0.68 8.33
CA LEU A 38 8.45 -1.67 9.23
C LEU A 38 7.59 -0.97 10.27
N LEU A 39 6.30 -1.32 10.34
CA LEU A 39 5.40 -0.72 11.33
C LEU A 39 4.57 -1.81 12.04
N GLN A 40 4.18 -1.54 13.28
CA GLN A 40 3.18 -2.34 14.02
C GLN A 40 2.09 -1.47 14.68
N ASN A 41 0.82 -1.81 14.51
CA ASN A 41 -0.35 -1.12 15.10
C ASN A 41 -0.39 0.40 14.81
N VAL A 42 -0.49 0.80 13.54
CA VAL A 42 -0.44 2.23 13.14
C VAL A 42 -1.57 2.57 12.17
N VAL A 43 -1.94 3.84 12.15
CA VAL A 43 -2.72 4.44 11.07
C VAL A 43 -1.79 5.34 10.27
N PHE A 44 -1.73 5.18 8.95
CA PHE A 44 -0.87 6.05 8.13
C PHE A 44 -1.46 6.45 6.78
N ILE A 45 -0.94 7.58 6.29
CA ILE A 45 -1.20 8.15 4.97
C ILE A 45 0.14 8.40 4.29
N LEU A 46 0.30 7.91 3.06
CA LEU A 46 1.50 8.09 2.23
C LEU A 46 1.16 8.76 0.89
N LEU A 47 1.96 9.77 0.52
CA LEU A 47 1.96 10.39 -0.81
C LEU A 47 3.38 10.36 -1.39
N LEU A 48 3.57 9.64 -2.50
CA LEU A 48 4.92 9.32 -3.01
C LEU A 48 5.02 9.48 -4.53
N GLU A 49 6.12 10.07 -4.98
CA GLU A 49 6.43 10.26 -6.41
C GLU A 49 7.87 9.82 -6.73
N ASN A 50 8.03 8.99 -7.78
CA ASN A 50 9.31 8.48 -8.26
C ASN A 50 10.11 7.72 -7.17
N VAL A 51 9.55 6.65 -6.62
CA VAL A 51 10.10 5.97 -5.43
C VAL A 51 10.30 4.47 -5.67
N VAL A 52 11.21 3.85 -4.90
CA VAL A 52 11.27 2.39 -4.73
C VAL A 52 11.04 2.06 -3.25
N ILE A 53 10.11 1.13 -2.97
CA ILE A 53 9.63 0.89 -1.60
C ILE A 53 9.44 -0.59 -1.27
N ILE A 54 9.86 -0.95 -0.07
CA ILE A 54 9.49 -2.21 0.59
C ILE A 54 8.77 -1.90 1.92
N ILE A 55 7.58 -2.46 2.12
CA ILE A 55 6.78 -2.24 3.34
C ILE A 55 6.34 -3.57 3.97
N LEU A 56 6.53 -3.70 5.29
CA LEU A 56 5.99 -4.79 6.11
C LEU A 56 5.13 -4.23 7.26
N LEU A 57 3.87 -4.67 7.36
CA LEU A 57 2.90 -4.14 8.33
C LEU A 57 1.99 -5.22 8.95
N GLN A 58 1.66 -5.05 10.23
CA GLN A 58 0.73 -5.90 11.01
C GLN A 58 -0.30 -5.10 11.86
N ASN A 59 -1.61 -5.29 11.59
CA ASN A 59 -2.74 -4.57 12.20
C ASN A 59 -2.79 -3.06 11.88
N PHE A 60 -3.41 -2.69 10.74
CA PHE A 60 -3.30 -1.33 10.18
C PHE A 60 -4.57 -0.83 9.49
N VAL A 61 -4.67 0.49 9.42
CA VAL A 61 -5.50 1.20 8.44
C VAL A 61 -4.60 2.09 7.57
N ILE A 62 -4.79 2.00 6.26
CA ILE A 62 -3.81 2.48 5.26
C ILE A 62 -4.50 3.24 4.13
N ILE A 63 -3.98 4.43 3.82
CA ILE A 63 -4.30 5.16 2.57
C ILE A 63 -3.01 5.51 1.85
N ILE A 64 -2.92 5.16 0.57
CA ILE A 64 -1.71 5.34 -0.23
C ILE A 64 -2.05 5.94 -1.61
N LEU A 65 -1.32 6.99 -2.00
CA LEU A 65 -1.35 7.58 -3.35
C LEU A 65 0.06 7.62 -3.94
N LEU A 66 0.23 7.04 -5.13
CA LEU A 66 1.54 6.79 -5.73
C LEU A 66 1.57 7.08 -7.23
N GLN A 67 2.71 7.61 -7.70
CA GLN A 67 2.97 7.83 -9.12
C GLN A 67 4.40 7.41 -9.49
N LYS A 68 4.54 6.60 -10.56
CA LYS A 68 5.84 6.12 -11.10
C LYS A 68 6.70 5.41 -10.03
N VAL A 69 6.27 4.24 -9.57
CA VAL A 69 6.89 3.56 -8.42
C VAL A 69 7.14 2.08 -8.71
N VAL A 70 8.08 1.47 -7.97
CA VAL A 70 8.20 0.01 -7.84
C VAL A 70 8.02 -0.38 -6.37
N ILE A 71 7.16 -1.37 -6.10
CA ILE A 71 6.65 -1.63 -4.75
C ILE A 71 6.56 -3.12 -4.43
N ILE A 72 6.99 -3.46 -3.21
CA ILE A 72 6.74 -4.75 -2.58
C ILE A 72 6.07 -4.52 -1.21
N ILE A 73 4.92 -5.16 -0.99
CA ILE A 73 4.10 -5.01 0.22
C ILE A 73 3.73 -6.38 0.81
N LEU A 74 3.91 -6.53 2.12
CA LEU A 74 3.44 -7.66 2.91
C LEU A 74 2.60 -7.17 4.11
N LEU A 75 1.32 -7.55 4.17
CA LEU A 75 0.39 -7.08 5.21
C LEU A 75 -0.46 -8.19 5.83
N GLN A 76 -0.79 -8.02 7.12
CA GLN A 76 -1.70 -8.90 7.86
C GLN A 76 -2.71 -8.11 8.69
N ASN A 77 -3.99 -8.49 8.61
CA ASN A 77 -5.12 -7.89 9.35
C ASN A 77 -5.26 -6.38 9.09
N VAL A 78 -5.63 -5.98 7.88
CA VAL A 78 -5.62 -4.55 7.51
C VAL A 78 -6.85 -4.11 6.70
N VAL A 79 -7.07 -2.79 6.69
CA VAL A 79 -7.98 -2.12 5.75
C VAL A 79 -7.16 -1.17 4.88
N ILE A 80 -7.34 -1.24 3.56
CA ILE A 80 -6.48 -0.56 2.60
C ILE A 80 -7.29 0.18 1.53
N ILE A 81 -6.89 1.42 1.26
CA ILE A 81 -7.29 2.18 0.06
C ILE A 81 -6.03 2.59 -0.71
N ILE A 82 -5.97 2.24 -2.00
CA ILE A 82 -4.81 2.49 -2.86
C ILE A 82 -5.24 3.15 -4.18
N LEU A 83 -4.50 4.20 -4.58
CA LEU A 83 -4.58 4.82 -5.91
C LEU A 83 -3.19 4.88 -6.56
N LEU A 84 -3.02 4.23 -7.72
CA LEU A 84 -1.72 4.07 -8.39
C LEU A 84 -1.76 4.45 -9.87
N GLN A 85 -0.67 5.07 -10.37
CA GLN A 85 -0.47 5.35 -11.79
C GLN A 85 0.96 5.01 -12.26
N ASN A 86 1.08 4.23 -13.35
CA ASN A 86 2.37 3.83 -13.98
C ASN A 86 3.30 3.05 -13.02
N ILE A 87 2.90 1.86 -12.56
CA ILE A 87 3.57 1.17 -11.43
C ILE A 87 3.80 -0.32 -11.72
N VAL A 88 4.81 -0.90 -11.06
CA VAL A 88 4.97 -2.35 -10.89
C VAL A 88 4.80 -2.72 -9.42
N ILE A 89 3.91 -3.66 -9.11
CA ILE A 89 3.58 -4.05 -7.72
C ILE A 89 3.61 -5.57 -7.50
N VAL A 90 4.17 -5.97 -6.37
CA VAL A 90 3.99 -7.29 -5.76
C VAL A 90 3.36 -7.16 -4.38
N ILE A 91 2.25 -7.86 -4.14
CA ILE A 91 1.47 -7.79 -2.91
C ILE A 91 1.19 -9.20 -2.36
N LEU A 92 1.40 -9.40 -1.06
CA LEU A 92 0.94 -10.55 -0.29
C LEU A 92 0.11 -10.08 0.90
N LEU A 93 -1.16 -10.51 0.99
CA LEU A 93 -2.06 -10.09 2.07
C LEU A 93 -2.88 -11.24 2.67
N GLN A 94 -3.16 -11.12 3.96
CA GLN A 94 -4.01 -12.05 4.71
C GLN A 94 -5.01 -11.30 5.59
N LYS A 95 -6.29 -11.73 5.56
CA LYS A 95 -7.40 -11.16 6.36
C LYS A 95 -7.58 -9.66 6.14
N VAL A 96 -8.22 -9.28 5.04
CA VAL A 96 -8.14 -7.90 4.54
C VAL A 96 -9.44 -7.41 3.90
N VAL A 97 -9.64 -6.10 3.95
CA VAL A 97 -10.60 -5.39 3.09
C VAL A 97 -9.83 -4.35 2.26
N ILE A 98 -10.07 -4.34 0.95
CA ILE A 98 -9.24 -3.58 0.00
C ILE A 98 -10.11 -2.87 -1.04
N ILE A 99 -9.78 -1.60 -1.30
CA ILE A 99 -10.27 -0.83 -2.45
C ILE A 99 -9.07 -0.35 -3.26
N ILE A 100 -9.03 -0.64 -4.56
CA ILE A 100 -7.93 -0.25 -5.45
C ILE A 100 -8.44 0.43 -6.71
N LEU A 101 -7.81 1.56 -7.08
CA LEU A 101 -7.92 2.18 -8.39
C LEU A 101 -6.54 2.24 -9.06
N LEU A 102 -6.41 1.66 -10.26
CA LEU A 102 -5.14 1.50 -10.96
C LEU A 102 -5.22 1.93 -12.42
N GLN A 103 -4.14 2.54 -12.92
CA GLN A 103 -3.97 2.86 -14.33
C GLN A 103 -2.54 2.54 -14.81
N LYS A 104 -2.41 1.80 -15.91
CA LYS A 104 -1.12 1.42 -16.54
C LYS A 104 -0.18 0.69 -15.57
N VAL A 105 -0.54 -0.53 -15.18
CA VAL A 105 0.15 -1.25 -14.09
C VAL A 105 0.45 -2.71 -14.47
N VAL A 106 1.54 -3.25 -13.93
CA VAL A 106 1.81 -4.70 -13.88
C VAL A 106 1.77 -5.15 -12.42
N ILE A 107 1.00 -6.20 -12.14
CA ILE A 107 0.69 -6.62 -10.76
C ILE A 107 0.77 -8.12 -10.58
N ILE A 108 1.39 -8.52 -9.46
CA ILE A 108 1.32 -9.87 -8.91
C ILE A 108 0.72 -9.81 -7.50
N ILE A 109 -0.38 -10.54 -7.27
CA ILE A 109 -1.11 -10.54 -6.00
C ILE A 109 -1.33 -11.97 -5.50
N LEU A 110 -1.04 -12.19 -4.21
CA LEU A 110 -1.42 -13.40 -3.47
C LEU A 110 -2.29 -13.01 -2.26
N LEU A 111 -3.51 -13.55 -2.17
CA LEU A 111 -4.49 -13.19 -1.14
C LEU A 111 -5.15 -14.39 -0.47
N GLN A 112 -5.38 -14.25 0.83
CA GLN A 112 -6.13 -15.21 1.63
C GLN A 112 -7.14 -14.52 2.56
N ASN A 113 -8.41 -14.93 2.53
CA ASN A 113 -9.50 -14.40 3.35
C ASN A 113 -9.72 -12.88 3.14
N VAL A 114 -10.14 -12.47 1.94
CA VAL A 114 -10.17 -11.05 1.54
C VAL A 114 -11.48 -10.63 0.90
N VAL A 115 -11.88 -9.38 1.09
CA VAL A 115 -12.88 -8.68 0.27
C VAL A 115 -12.19 -7.58 -0.54
N ILE A 116 -12.40 -7.55 -1.86
CA ILE A 116 -11.73 -6.62 -2.77
C ILE A 116 -12.73 -5.92 -3.70
N ILE A 117 -12.56 -4.61 -3.86
CA ILE A 117 -13.17 -3.82 -4.94
C ILE A 117 -12.04 -3.22 -5.78
N ILE A 118 -12.07 -3.44 -7.10
CA ILE A 118 -11.01 -3.00 -8.00
C ILE A 118 -11.61 -2.27 -9.21
N LEU A 119 -11.04 -1.10 -9.55
CA LEU A 119 -11.24 -0.41 -10.83
C LEU A 119 -9.90 -0.34 -11.59
N LEU A 120 -9.91 -0.80 -12.84
CA LEU A 120 -8.70 -1.07 -13.63
C LEU A 120 -8.78 -0.45 -15.04
N GLN A 121 -7.66 0.12 -15.50
CA GLN A 121 -7.47 0.57 -16.89
C GLN A 121 -6.05 0.27 -17.40
N ASN A 122 -5.93 -0.46 -18.52
CA ASN A 122 -4.67 -0.84 -19.20
C ASN A 122 -3.68 -1.60 -18.30
N ILE A 123 -4.00 -2.84 -17.93
CA ILE A 123 -3.30 -3.56 -16.84
C ILE A 123 -3.03 -5.02 -17.21
N VAL A 124 -1.88 -5.54 -16.77
CA VAL A 124 -1.58 -6.99 -16.72
C VAL A 124 -1.59 -7.44 -15.26
N ILE A 125 -2.39 -8.45 -14.93
CA ILE A 125 -2.55 -8.94 -13.56
C ILE A 125 -2.40 -10.46 -13.50
N ILE A 126 -1.62 -10.93 -12.52
CA ILE A 126 -1.58 -12.33 -12.09
C ILE A 126 -2.07 -12.38 -10.64
N ILE A 127 -3.07 -13.22 -10.36
CA ILE A 127 -3.69 -13.34 -9.04
C ILE A 127 -3.78 -14.80 -8.62
N LEU A 128 -3.39 -15.09 -7.38
CA LEU A 128 -3.71 -16.35 -6.68
C LEU A 128 -4.55 -16.04 -5.43
N LEU A 129 -5.68 -16.73 -5.28
CA LEU A 129 -6.72 -16.40 -4.30
C LEU A 129 -7.18 -17.64 -3.53
N HIS A 130 -7.45 -17.46 -2.24
CA HIS A 130 -8.14 -18.46 -1.42
C HIS A 130 -9.13 -17.80 -0.45
N ASN A 131 -10.39 -18.25 -0.46
CA ASN A 131 -11.51 -17.70 0.31
C ASN A 131 -11.70 -16.18 0.13
N VAL A 132 -12.12 -15.76 -1.07
CA VAL A 132 -12.14 -14.33 -1.44
C VAL A 132 -13.48 -13.95 -2.09
N VAL A 133 -13.95 -12.74 -1.80
CA VAL A 133 -15.01 -12.06 -2.55
C VAL A 133 -14.38 -10.91 -3.36
N ILE A 134 -14.61 -10.88 -4.67
CA ILE A 134 -14.04 -9.87 -5.57
C ILE A 134 -15.12 -9.21 -6.41
N ILE A 135 -15.07 -7.88 -6.50
CA ILE A 135 -15.80 -7.07 -7.46
C ILE A 135 -14.79 -6.34 -8.34
N ILE A 136 -14.86 -6.55 -9.66
CA ILE A 136 -13.99 -5.90 -10.65
C ILE A 136 -14.84 -5.05 -11.57
N LEU A 137 -14.46 -3.78 -11.74
CA LEU A 137 -14.95 -2.91 -12.80
C LEU A 137 -13.81 -2.63 -13.76
N LEU A 138 -14.00 -2.99 -15.03
CA LEU A 138 -13.05 -2.71 -16.11
C LEU A 138 -13.61 -1.57 -16.96
N GLN A 139 -12.82 -0.51 -17.15
CA GLN A 139 -13.12 0.53 -18.14
C GLN A 139 -12.19 0.34 -19.33
N ASN A 140 -12.74 -0.13 -20.45
CA ASN A 140 -12.04 -0.26 -21.73
C ASN A 140 -12.05 1.08 -22.47
N ILE A 141 -10.87 1.65 -22.72
CA ILE A 141 -10.52 2.39 -23.95
C ILE A 141 -9.04 2.14 -24.23
#